data_AF-G2Z1J4-F1
#
_entry.id   AF-G2Z1J4-F1
#
_cell.length_a   1.000
_cell.length_b   1.000
_cell.length_c   1.000
_cell.angle_alpha   90.00
_cell.angle_beta   90.00
_cell.angle_gamma   90.00
#
_symmetry.space_group_name_H-M   'P 1'
#
loop_
_entity.id
_entity.type
_entity.pdbx_description
1 polymer ?
#
loop_
_entity_poly.entity_id
_entity_poly.type
_entity_poly.pdbx_seq_one_letter_code
_entity_poly.pdbx_strand_id
1 'polypeptide(L)'
;MKPFKPSAKAFKHTFCVFEEVPTSTITHIKPDFISLSGSQYFYHSDGMFRLSNHWGRLANSKWRLINKGFSDGKFKLGFAKWEAFFEDNDHDKLYYLELDINQNDIHYQHKNNSNYDGKAILRTSFETAKRLKQARNIWTLTNWFKHFEHFELEDLRIKIVLDLIYTNKTLEAIKRHYIT
;
A
#
# COMPACT_ATOMS: atom_id res chain seq x y z
N MET A 1 30.67 -0.83 16.51
CA MET A 1 29.91 -0.51 15.28
C MET A 1 29.19 0.81 15.51
N LYS A 2 29.34 1.81 14.61
CA LYS A 2 28.47 2.99 14.66
C LYS A 2 27.06 2.54 14.26
N PRO A 3 26.01 2.93 15.00
CA PRO A 3 24.64 2.63 14.58
C PRO A 3 24.42 3.27 13.20
N PHE A 4 23.89 2.48 12.26
CA PHE A 4 23.50 3.00 10.95
C PHE A 4 22.46 4.09 11.17
N LYS A 5 22.83 5.34 10.85
CA LYS A 5 21.96 6.49 10.99
C LYS A 5 21.74 7.12 9.61
N PRO A 6 20.63 6.82 8.94
CA PRO A 6 20.33 7.39 7.65
C PRO A 6 20.22 8.92 7.76
N SER A 7 20.62 9.62 6.70
CA SER A 7 20.49 11.08 6.66
C SER A 7 19.01 11.48 6.64
N ALA A 8 18.67 12.66 7.16
CA ALA A 8 17.29 13.16 7.15
C ALA A 8 16.70 13.29 5.73
N LYS A 9 17.54 13.31 4.69
CA LYS A 9 17.11 13.35 3.27
C LYS A 9 16.85 11.95 2.70
N ALA A 10 17.41 10.89 3.27
CA ALA A 10 17.32 9.52 2.76
C ALA A 10 15.88 8.98 2.64
N PHE A 11 14.93 9.63 3.31
CA PHE A 11 13.55 9.20 3.37
C PHE A 11 12.56 10.11 2.64
N LYS A 12 13.03 11.22 2.08
CA LYS A 12 12.16 12.10 1.27
C LYS A 12 11.91 11.43 -0.08
N HIS A 13 10.69 11.57 -0.59
CA HIS A 13 10.35 11.03 -1.91
C HIS A 13 10.58 9.51 -1.94
N THR A 14 10.07 8.83 -0.92
CA THR A 14 10.13 7.36 -0.86
C THR A 14 8.76 6.74 -0.66
N PHE A 15 8.56 5.58 -1.26
CA PHE A 15 7.49 4.66 -0.93
C PHE A 15 8.04 3.51 -0.09
N CYS A 16 7.28 3.10 0.92
CA CYS A 16 7.63 1.95 1.75
C CYS A 16 6.36 1.30 2.32
N VAL A 17 6.42 -0.01 2.49
CA VAL A 17 5.39 -0.81 3.15
C VAL A 17 5.99 -1.37 4.42
N PHE A 18 5.41 -1.00 5.56
CA PHE A 18 5.78 -1.54 6.85
C PHE A 18 4.86 -2.69 7.19
N GLU A 19 5.40 -3.71 7.84
CA GLU A 19 4.60 -4.75 8.49
C GLU A 19 4.45 -4.42 9.96
N GLU A 20 3.23 -4.51 10.49
CA GLU A 20 3.03 -4.33 11.92
C GLU A 20 3.74 -5.43 12.72
N VAL A 21 4.40 -5.02 13.79
CA VAL A 21 5.11 -5.89 14.73
C VAL A 21 4.70 -5.54 16.17
N PRO A 22 4.87 -6.45 17.15
CA PRO A 22 4.56 -6.18 18.55
C PRO A 22 5.34 -4.97 19.09
N THR A 23 4.68 -4.08 19.84
CA THR A 23 5.33 -2.93 20.49
C THR A 23 6.36 -3.36 21.53
N SER A 24 6.25 -4.59 22.06
CA SER A 24 7.24 -5.18 22.96
C SER A 24 8.66 -5.25 22.37
N THR A 25 8.79 -5.20 21.04
CA THR A 25 10.06 -5.19 20.30
C THR A 25 10.95 -3.98 20.65
N ILE A 26 10.37 -2.89 21.15
CA ILE A 26 11.10 -1.64 21.47
C ILE A 26 11.02 -1.23 22.95
N THR A 27 10.50 -2.06 23.86
CA THR A 27 10.18 -1.69 25.26
C THR A 27 11.36 -1.05 26.02
N HIS A 28 12.59 -1.42 25.68
CA HIS A 28 13.80 -0.92 26.35
C HIS A 28 14.72 -0.12 25.42
N ILE A 29 14.22 0.30 24.27
CA ILE A 29 14.98 1.03 23.25
C ILE A 29 14.51 2.48 23.24
N LYS A 30 15.45 3.42 23.31
CA LYS A 30 15.13 4.84 23.09
C LYS A 30 15.04 5.12 21.59
N PRO A 31 14.10 5.96 21.12
CA PRO A 31 14.07 6.37 19.72
C PRO A 31 15.37 7.06 19.29
N ASP A 32 15.87 6.73 18.10
CA ASP A 32 16.99 7.42 17.46
C ASP A 32 16.58 8.80 16.91
N PHE A 33 15.31 8.94 16.58
CA PHE A 33 14.70 10.15 16.09
C PHE A 33 13.22 10.24 16.48
N ILE A 34 12.75 11.44 16.80
CA ILE A 34 11.35 11.75 17.07
C ILE A 34 10.97 12.91 16.15
N SER A 35 9.93 12.74 15.33
CA SER A 35 9.44 13.83 14.48
C SER A 35 8.74 14.90 15.30
N LEU A 36 8.57 16.10 14.73
CA LEU A 36 7.77 17.18 15.32
C LEU A 36 6.33 16.75 15.64
N SER A 37 5.79 15.81 14.85
CA SER A 37 4.46 15.22 15.05
C SER A 37 4.42 14.05 16.06
N GLY A 38 5.55 13.73 16.71
CA GLY A 38 5.63 12.70 17.74
C GLY A 38 5.78 11.26 17.24
N SER A 39 5.97 11.03 15.93
CA SER A 39 6.32 9.68 15.45
C SER A 39 7.75 9.35 15.87
N GLN A 40 7.97 8.12 16.34
CA GLN A 40 9.26 7.66 16.84
C GLN A 40 9.88 6.67 15.87
N TYR A 41 11.19 6.76 15.69
CA TYR A 41 11.97 5.98 14.74
C TYR A 41 13.13 5.30 15.46
N PHE A 42 13.29 4.01 15.22
CA PHE A 42 14.34 3.17 15.80
C PHE A 42 15.10 2.51 14.65
N TYR A 43 16.36 2.86 14.50
CA TYR A 43 17.21 2.38 13.42
C TYR A 43 17.88 1.08 13.81
N HIS A 44 17.71 0.07 12.96
CA HIS A 44 18.31 -1.25 13.08
C HIS A 44 19.31 -1.49 11.95
N SER A 45 20.20 -2.48 12.07
CA SER A 45 21.14 -2.82 10.99
C SER A 45 20.41 -3.13 9.68
N ASP A 46 19.26 -3.80 9.78
CA ASP A 46 18.54 -4.36 8.64
C ASP A 46 17.41 -3.46 8.13
N GLY A 47 16.98 -2.48 8.93
CA GLY A 47 15.80 -1.68 8.63
C GLY A 47 15.45 -0.66 9.70
N MET A 48 14.21 -0.19 9.66
CA MET A 48 13.68 0.80 10.58
C MET A 48 12.39 0.32 11.21
N PHE A 49 12.29 0.48 12.53
CA PHE A 49 11.01 0.48 13.21
C PHE A 49 10.47 1.91 13.28
N ARG A 50 9.17 2.05 13.05
CA ARG A 50 8.45 3.32 13.17
C ARG A 50 7.21 3.12 14.04
N LEU A 51 7.16 3.82 15.17
CA LEU A 51 5.97 3.91 16.01
C LEU A 51 5.19 5.16 15.60
N SER A 52 3.98 4.97 15.08
CA SER A 52 3.14 6.08 14.63
C SER A 52 1.66 5.75 14.70
N ASN A 53 0.84 6.77 14.89
CA ASN A 53 -0.62 6.73 14.76
C ASN A 53 -1.11 7.21 13.38
N HIS A 54 -0.19 7.58 12.47
CA HIS A 54 -0.51 8.02 11.12
C HIS A 54 0.37 7.29 10.09
N TRP A 55 -0.29 6.56 9.20
CA TRP A 55 0.29 5.79 8.10
C TRP A 55 -0.37 6.18 6.77
N GLY A 56 0.34 6.04 5.66
CA GLY A 56 -0.05 6.53 4.34
C GLY A 56 0.87 7.67 3.89
N ARG A 57 0.31 8.83 3.55
CA ARG A 57 1.11 9.97 3.09
C ARG A 57 1.81 10.65 4.29
N LEU A 58 3.13 10.77 4.21
CA LEU A 58 3.98 11.42 5.20
C LEU A 58 4.84 12.48 4.50
N ALA A 59 4.46 13.75 4.60
CA ALA A 59 5.08 14.85 3.85
C ALA A 59 5.19 14.53 2.34
N ASN A 60 6.42 14.29 1.85
CA ASN A 60 6.72 13.98 0.45
C ASN A 60 6.91 12.47 0.20
N SER A 61 6.54 11.63 1.15
CA SER A 61 6.74 10.17 1.10
C SER A 61 5.43 9.44 1.35
N LYS A 62 5.39 8.16 0.97
CA LYS A 62 4.19 7.31 1.01
C LYS A 62 4.51 6.02 1.76
N TRP A 63 4.28 6.02 3.08
CA TRP A 63 4.62 4.91 3.98
C TRP A 63 3.38 4.29 4.59
N ARG A 64 2.96 3.14 4.05
CA ARG A 64 1.77 2.43 4.53
C ARG A 64 2.15 1.33 5.54
N LEU A 65 1.17 0.92 6.33
CA LEU A 65 1.29 -0.19 7.27
C LEU A 65 0.35 -1.32 6.83
N ILE A 66 0.87 -2.54 6.77
CA ILE A 66 0.06 -3.76 6.79
C ILE A 66 -0.24 -4.05 8.25
N ASN A 67 -1.50 -3.83 8.65
CA ASN A 67 -1.97 -4.13 9.99
C ASN A 67 -2.06 -5.66 10.15
N LYS A 68 -1.43 -6.18 11.19
CA LYS A 68 -1.40 -7.60 11.55
C LYS A 68 -2.18 -7.88 12.83
N GLY A 69 -2.77 -6.87 13.45
CA GLY A 69 -3.61 -7.00 14.64
C GLY A 69 -2.83 -7.18 15.94
N PHE A 70 -1.57 -6.76 15.99
CA PHE A 70 -0.73 -6.90 17.21
C PHE A 70 -1.07 -5.90 18.31
N SER A 71 -1.78 -4.83 17.97
CA SER A 71 -2.29 -3.86 18.92
C SER A 71 -3.70 -3.43 18.50
N ASP A 72 -4.54 -3.04 19.45
CA ASP A 72 -5.79 -2.30 19.18
C ASP A 72 -5.62 -0.78 19.37
N GLY A 73 -4.46 -0.36 19.86
CA GLY A 73 -4.16 1.05 20.11
C GLY A 73 -4.00 1.87 18.83
N LYS A 74 -4.13 3.20 18.97
CA LYS A 74 -3.93 4.14 17.85
C LYS A 74 -2.50 4.12 17.31
N PHE A 75 -1.51 4.00 18.19
CA PHE A 75 -0.11 3.89 17.81
C PHE A 75 0.21 2.44 17.44
N LYS A 76 0.75 2.25 16.23
CA LYS A 76 1.22 0.97 15.73
C LYS A 76 2.72 1.03 15.52
N LEU A 77 3.40 -0.07 15.82
CA LEU A 77 4.81 -0.25 15.48
C LEU A 77 4.89 -1.00 14.16
N GLY A 78 5.50 -0.40 13.15
CA GLY A 78 5.81 -1.06 11.89
C GLY A 78 7.31 -1.28 11.74
N PHE A 79 7.69 -2.38 11.09
CA PHE A 79 9.06 -2.64 10.65
C PHE A 79 9.13 -2.69 9.11
N ALA A 80 10.20 -2.12 8.56
CA ALA A 80 10.54 -2.27 7.15
C ALA A 80 12.06 -2.35 6.99
N LYS A 81 12.53 -3.24 6.11
CA LYS A 81 13.95 -3.33 5.75
C LYS A 81 14.41 -2.13 4.94
N TRP A 82 15.71 -1.83 4.96
CA TRP A 82 16.28 -0.74 4.16
C TRP A 82 16.02 -0.89 2.66
N GLU A 83 16.07 -2.12 2.14
CA GLU A 83 15.81 -2.44 0.73
C GLU A 83 14.35 -2.23 0.30
N ALA A 84 13.42 -2.04 1.24
CA ALA A 84 12.00 -1.81 0.96
C ALA A 84 11.63 -0.33 0.76
N PHE A 85 12.60 0.59 0.90
CA PHE A 85 12.41 2.02 0.64
C PHE A 85 12.74 2.31 -0.82
N PHE A 86 11.70 2.49 -1.63
CA PHE A 86 11.85 2.78 -3.06
C PHE A 86 11.71 4.28 -3.31
N GLU A 87 12.47 4.79 -4.28
CA GLU A 87 12.31 6.17 -4.75
C GLU A 87 10.89 6.39 -5.31
N ASP A 88 10.33 7.55 -5.02
CA ASP A 88 8.96 7.92 -5.37
C ASP A 88 8.94 9.32 -6.00
N ASN A 89 8.08 9.49 -6.99
CA ASN A 89 7.74 10.78 -7.55
C ASN A 89 6.31 10.74 -8.11
N ASP A 90 5.77 11.92 -8.43
CA ASP A 90 4.36 12.04 -8.85
C ASP A 90 4.16 11.96 -10.38
N HIS A 91 5.23 11.88 -11.18
CA HIS A 91 5.17 11.90 -12.65
C HIS A 91 5.43 10.55 -13.32
N ASP A 92 6.26 9.71 -12.73
CA ASP A 92 6.58 8.39 -13.26
C ASP A 92 5.49 7.36 -12.95
N LYS A 93 5.37 6.38 -13.85
CA LYS A 93 4.50 5.22 -13.67
C LYS A 93 5.20 4.19 -12.79
N LEU A 94 5.08 4.38 -11.48
CA LEU A 94 5.77 3.59 -10.47
C LEU A 94 4.89 2.56 -9.77
N TYR A 95 3.57 2.65 -9.92
CA TYR A 95 2.64 1.92 -9.07
C TYR A 95 1.73 0.99 -9.85
N TYR A 96 1.46 -0.18 -9.29
CA TYR A 96 0.44 -1.11 -9.77
C TYR A 96 -0.54 -1.44 -8.65
N LEU A 97 -1.69 -2.00 -9.03
CA LEU A 97 -2.66 -2.55 -8.09
C LEU A 97 -2.45 -4.06 -7.95
N GLU A 98 -2.64 -4.56 -6.73
CA GLU A 98 -2.57 -5.97 -6.38
C GLU A 98 -3.84 -6.34 -5.63
N LEU A 99 -4.48 -7.44 -6.03
CA LEU A 99 -5.61 -8.02 -5.31
C LEU A 99 -5.07 -9.05 -4.31
N ASP A 100 -5.30 -8.81 -3.02
CA ASP A 100 -5.02 -9.79 -1.97
C ASP A 100 -6.31 -10.52 -1.62
N ILE A 101 -6.50 -11.69 -2.22
CA ILE A 101 -7.68 -12.53 -2.01
C ILE A 101 -7.77 -13.00 -0.55
N ASN A 102 -6.63 -13.26 0.09
CA ASN A 102 -6.59 -13.77 1.46
C ASN A 102 -7.03 -12.69 2.46
N GLN A 103 -6.63 -11.44 2.22
CA GLN A 103 -6.99 -10.29 3.06
C GLN A 103 -8.28 -9.59 2.62
N ASN A 104 -8.87 -10.03 1.50
CA ASN A 104 -10.07 -9.43 0.93
C ASN A 104 -9.93 -7.91 0.71
N ASP A 105 -8.74 -7.45 0.31
CA ASP A 105 -8.45 -6.03 0.03
C ASP A 105 -7.64 -5.91 -1.26
N ILE A 106 -7.64 -4.68 -1.78
CA ILE A 106 -6.88 -4.29 -2.95
C ILE A 106 -5.87 -3.26 -2.48
N HIS A 107 -4.61 -3.51 -2.79
CA HIS A 107 -3.51 -2.65 -2.42
C HIS A 107 -2.85 -2.06 -3.65
N TYR A 108 -2.06 -1.00 -3.43
CA TYR A 108 -1.12 -0.54 -4.43
C TYR A 108 0.30 -0.87 -3.96
N GLN A 109 1.12 -1.22 -4.93
CA GLN A 109 2.50 -1.62 -4.76
C GLN A 109 3.38 -0.82 -5.71
N HIS A 110 4.66 -0.73 -5.37
CA HIS A 110 5.67 -0.10 -6.19
C HIS A 110 6.32 -1.11 -7.13
N LYS A 111 6.68 -0.72 -8.35
CA LYS A 111 7.27 -1.59 -9.39
C LYS A 111 8.53 -2.36 -8.96
N ASN A 112 9.26 -1.84 -7.97
CA ASN A 112 10.46 -2.47 -7.41
C ASN A 112 10.16 -3.47 -6.28
N ASN A 113 8.89 -3.71 -5.97
CA ASN A 113 8.49 -4.80 -5.08
C ASN A 113 8.98 -6.13 -5.70
N SER A 114 9.63 -6.98 -4.91
CA SER A 114 10.18 -8.27 -5.36
C SER A 114 9.14 -9.20 -5.97
N ASN A 115 7.86 -9.01 -5.62
CA ASN A 115 6.76 -9.84 -6.12
C ASN A 115 6.15 -9.31 -7.43
N TYR A 116 6.65 -8.20 -7.98
CA TYR A 116 6.12 -7.66 -9.22
C TYR A 116 6.54 -8.52 -10.42
N ASP A 117 5.56 -9.16 -11.07
CA ASP A 117 5.77 -10.07 -12.20
C ASP A 117 5.75 -9.38 -13.58
N GLY A 118 5.67 -8.04 -13.60
CA GLY A 118 5.62 -7.26 -14.84
C GLY A 118 4.27 -7.22 -15.54
N LYS A 119 3.22 -7.92 -15.05
CA LYS A 119 1.94 -8.01 -15.75
C LYS A 119 0.99 -6.87 -15.39
N ALA A 120 0.91 -6.51 -14.12
CA ALA A 120 0.01 -5.44 -13.68
C ALA A 120 0.47 -4.09 -14.26
N ILE A 121 -0.49 -3.29 -14.75
CA ILE A 121 -0.16 -2.04 -15.43
C ILE A 121 0.36 -1.01 -14.43
N LEU A 122 1.56 -0.49 -14.72
CA LEU A 122 2.15 0.63 -14.00
C LEU A 122 1.47 1.95 -14.34
N ARG A 123 1.24 2.75 -13.31
CA ARG A 123 0.54 4.03 -13.36
C ARG A 123 1.19 5.03 -12.43
N THR A 124 0.93 6.32 -12.67
CA THR A 124 1.36 7.38 -11.75
C THR A 124 0.68 7.24 -10.40
N SER A 125 1.18 7.91 -9.36
CA SER A 125 0.52 7.89 -8.05
C SER A 125 -0.94 8.36 -8.14
N PHE A 126 -1.22 9.38 -8.95
CA PHE A 126 -2.56 9.94 -9.12
C PHE A 126 -3.52 8.97 -9.82
N GLU A 127 -3.10 8.39 -10.94
CA GLU A 127 -3.89 7.42 -11.69
C GLU A 127 -4.14 6.15 -10.87
N THR A 128 -3.14 5.69 -10.12
CA THR A 128 -3.26 4.53 -9.23
C THR A 128 -4.27 4.79 -8.12
N ALA A 129 -4.26 5.97 -7.49
CA ALA A 129 -5.24 6.32 -6.46
C ALA A 129 -6.67 6.32 -7.01
N LYS A 130 -6.88 6.86 -8.22
CA LYS A 130 -8.18 6.80 -8.91
C LYS A 130 -8.61 5.36 -9.18
N ARG A 131 -7.71 4.55 -9.73
CA ARG A 131 -7.97 3.15 -10.07
C ARG A 131 -8.27 2.31 -8.82
N LEU A 132 -7.53 2.53 -7.74
CA LEU A 132 -7.74 1.86 -6.45
C LEU A 132 -9.12 2.17 -5.88
N LYS A 133 -9.56 3.44 -5.94
CA LYS A 133 -10.90 3.83 -5.51
C LYS A 133 -11.99 3.12 -6.31
N GLN A 134 -11.83 3.02 -7.63
CA GLN A 134 -12.76 2.27 -8.47
C GLN A 134 -12.82 0.79 -8.08
N ALA A 135 -11.66 0.15 -7.91
CA ALA A 135 -11.57 -1.26 -7.59
C ALA A 135 -12.18 -1.57 -6.21
N ARG A 136 -11.89 -0.76 -5.19
CA ARG A 136 -12.51 -0.89 -3.86
C ARG A 136 -14.02 -0.65 -3.87
N ASN A 137 -14.52 0.27 -4.70
CA ASN A 137 -15.96 0.47 -4.84
C ASN A 137 -16.66 -0.76 -5.45
N ILE A 138 -16.04 -1.43 -6.43
CA ILE A 138 -16.55 -2.69 -6.98
C ILE A 138 -16.55 -3.79 -5.91
N TRP A 139 -15.45 -3.87 -5.15
CA TRP A 139 -15.27 -4.87 -4.11
C TRP A 139 -16.27 -4.74 -2.95
N THR A 140 -16.57 -3.51 -2.52
CA THR A 140 -17.36 -3.24 -1.30
C THR A 140 -18.85 -3.00 -1.56
N LEU A 141 -19.20 -2.35 -2.67
CA LEU A 141 -20.59 -2.00 -2.97
C LEU A 141 -21.27 -3.11 -3.79
N THR A 142 -22.59 -3.16 -3.74
CA THR A 142 -23.41 -4.11 -4.53
C THR A 142 -24.38 -3.41 -5.48
N ASN A 143 -24.59 -2.09 -5.33
CA ASN A 143 -25.54 -1.33 -6.16
C ASN A 143 -25.27 -1.43 -7.67
N TRP A 144 -24.00 -1.58 -8.05
CA TRP A 144 -23.61 -1.71 -9.46
C TRP A 144 -24.00 -3.07 -10.07
N PHE A 145 -24.21 -4.09 -9.25
CA PHE A 145 -24.39 -5.48 -9.68
C PHE A 145 -25.81 -5.78 -10.19
N LYS A 146 -26.80 -4.93 -9.87
CA LYS A 146 -28.22 -5.10 -10.23
C LYS A 146 -28.49 -5.25 -11.74
N HIS A 147 -27.51 -4.94 -12.58
CA HIS A 147 -27.60 -4.99 -14.03
C HIS A 147 -26.91 -6.23 -14.65
N PHE A 148 -26.50 -7.21 -13.83
CA PHE A 148 -25.71 -8.37 -14.25
C PHE A 148 -26.41 -9.68 -13.86
N GLU A 149 -27.42 -10.07 -14.63
CA GLU A 149 -28.32 -11.20 -14.30
C GLU A 149 -27.69 -12.58 -14.48
N HIS A 150 -26.56 -12.69 -15.20
CA HIS A 150 -25.94 -13.96 -15.59
C HIS A 150 -24.63 -14.28 -14.85
N PHE A 151 -24.33 -13.54 -13.77
CA PHE A 151 -23.09 -13.71 -13.03
C PHE A 151 -23.36 -13.96 -11.54
N GLU A 152 -22.46 -14.68 -10.89
CA GLU A 152 -22.34 -14.62 -9.43
C GLU A 152 -21.55 -13.36 -9.03
N LEU A 153 -21.99 -12.70 -7.96
CA LEU A 153 -21.45 -11.40 -7.53
C LEU A 153 -19.93 -11.44 -7.33
N GLU A 154 -19.44 -12.47 -6.64
CA GLU A 154 -18.04 -12.57 -6.26
C GLU A 154 -17.14 -12.85 -7.47
N ASP A 155 -17.59 -13.73 -8.37
CA ASP A 155 -16.89 -14.00 -9.62
C ASP A 155 -16.76 -12.75 -10.49
N LEU A 156 -17.84 -11.95 -10.57
CA LEU A 156 -17.83 -10.72 -11.37
C LEU A 156 -16.97 -9.62 -10.72
N ARG A 157 -16.94 -9.53 -9.38
CA ARG A 157 -16.01 -8.64 -8.68
C ARG A 157 -14.57 -8.93 -9.05
N ILE A 158 -14.17 -10.20 -8.95
CA ILE A 158 -12.81 -10.63 -9.29
C ILE A 158 -12.51 -10.28 -10.74
N LYS A 159 -13.39 -10.64 -11.69
CA LYS A 159 -13.22 -10.33 -13.12
C LYS A 159 -13.02 -8.83 -13.38
N ILE A 160 -13.91 -7.98 -12.85
CA ILE A 160 -13.82 -6.52 -13.03
C ILE A 160 -12.55 -5.95 -12.39
N VAL A 161 -12.18 -6.41 -11.18
CA VAL A 161 -10.97 -5.94 -10.49
C VAL A 161 -9.70 -6.35 -11.24
N LEU A 162 -9.63 -7.58 -11.75
CA LEU A 162 -8.51 -8.02 -12.59
C LEU A 162 -8.41 -7.16 -13.87
N ASP A 163 -9.53 -6.86 -14.51
CA ASP A 163 -9.55 -5.95 -15.66
C ASP A 163 -9.07 -4.53 -15.32
N LEU A 164 -9.41 -4.02 -14.12
CA LEU A 164 -8.89 -2.73 -13.62
C LEU A 164 -7.38 -2.77 -13.35
N ILE A 165 -6.85 -3.92 -12.92
CA ILE A 165 -5.42 -4.13 -12.65
C ILE A 165 -4.63 -4.22 -13.97
N TYR A 166 -5.06 -5.10 -14.87
CA TYR A 166 -4.29 -5.57 -16.02
C TYR A 166 -4.63 -4.87 -17.35
N THR A 167 -5.61 -3.97 -17.40
CA THR A 167 -5.96 -3.24 -18.63
C THR A 167 -6.00 -1.73 -18.44
N ASN A 168 -5.88 -0.99 -19.55
CA ASN A 168 -6.09 0.46 -19.57
C ASN A 168 -7.56 0.83 -19.82
N LYS A 169 -8.47 -0.13 -19.93
CA LYS A 169 -9.91 0.12 -20.17
C LYS A 169 -10.48 0.96 -19.03
N THR A 170 -11.47 1.80 -19.34
CA THR A 170 -12.24 2.52 -18.32
C THR A 170 -13.15 1.55 -17.57
N LEU A 171 -13.54 1.88 -16.34
CA LEU A 171 -14.49 1.05 -15.58
C LEU A 171 -15.81 0.83 -16.35
N GLU A 172 -16.27 1.85 -17.08
CA GLU A 172 -17.47 1.75 -17.92
C GLU A 172 -17.29 0.76 -19.07
N ALA A 173 -16.15 0.81 -19.78
CA ALA A 173 -15.85 -0.14 -20.85
C ALA A 173 -15.73 -1.57 -20.32
N ILE A 174 -15.13 -1.75 -19.13
CA ILE A 174 -15.06 -3.06 -18.46
C ILE A 174 -16.45 -3.56 -18.11
N LYS A 175 -17.29 -2.74 -17.46
CA LYS A 175 -18.66 -3.14 -17.10
C LYS A 175 -19.48 -3.52 -18.32
N ARG A 176 -19.43 -2.74 -19.40
CA ARG A 176 -20.15 -3.04 -20.65
C ARG A 176 -19.80 -4.43 -21.21
N HIS A 177 -18.53 -4.85 -21.10
CA HIS A 177 -18.09 -6.16 -21.56
C HIS A 177 -18.81 -7.33 -20.87
N TYR A 178 -19.29 -7.14 -19.63
CA TYR A 178 -19.98 -8.17 -18.85
C TYR A 178 -21.50 -8.02 -18.79
N ILE A 179 -22.08 -7.00 -19.45
CA ILE A 179 -23.54 -6.86 -19.58
C ILE A 179 -24.05 -7.61 -20.82
N THR A 180 -23.14 -7.91 -21.76
CA THR A 180 -23.46 -8.57 -23.04
C THR A 180 -23.37 -10.07 -22.89
#